data_AF-A0A495SWU7-F1
#
_entry.id   AF-A0A495SWU7-F1
#
_cell.length_a   1.000
_cell.length_b   1.000
_cell.length_c   1.000
_cell.angle_alpha   90.00
_cell.angle_beta   90.00
_cell.angle_gamma   90.00
#
_symmetry.space_group_name_H-M   'P 1'
#
loop_
_entity.id
_entity.type
_entity.pdbx_description
1 polymer ?
#
loop_
_entity_poly.entity_id
_entity_poly.type
_entity_poly.pdbx_seq_one_letter_code
_entity_poly.pdbx_strand_id
1 'polypeptide(L)'
;MSLTPFLIAKLSRVDLDLAQRALSTARAQDVMDESRPAEFTRGAGARAYGMALFISRRPAHFYLGMFGLILFPLYMMSRLLPVLIEWGAHAYGR
;
A
#
# COMPACT_ATOMS: atom_id res chain seq x y z
N MET A 1 -10.01 -15.10 -3.33
CA MET A 1 -9.54 -13.77 -3.78
C MET A 1 -8.03 -13.67 -3.56
N SER A 2 -7.29 -13.03 -4.45
CA SER A 2 -5.86 -12.75 -4.23
C SER A 2 -5.68 -11.40 -3.52
N LEU A 3 -4.68 -11.34 -2.64
CA LEU A 3 -4.38 -10.18 -1.77
C LEU A 3 -3.98 -8.94 -2.58
N THR A 4 -3.24 -9.13 -3.67
CA THR A 4 -2.66 -8.05 -4.47
C THR A 4 -3.68 -7.07 -5.07
N PRO A 5 -4.69 -7.51 -5.87
CA PRO A 5 -5.68 -6.59 -6.43
C PRO A 5 -6.53 -5.91 -5.34
N PHE A 6 -6.77 -6.58 -4.21
CA PHE A 6 -7.43 -5.97 -3.06
C PHE A 6 -6.61 -4.81 -2.47
N LEU A 7 -5.30 -5.01 -2.26
CA LEU A 7 -4.40 -3.96 -1.78
C LEU A 7 -4.33 -2.79 -2.75
N ILE A 8 -4.21 -3.07 -4.05
CA ILE A 8 -4.21 -2.03 -5.09
C ILE A 8 -5.51 -1.22 -5.01
N ALA A 9 -6.67 -1.89 -4.98
CA ALA A 9 -7.98 -1.23 -4.88
C ALA A 9 -8.07 -0.30 -3.67
N LYS A 10 -7.69 -0.81 -2.48
CA LYS A 10 -7.74 -0.03 -1.24
C LYS A 10 -6.78 1.15 -1.23
N LEU A 11 -5.54 0.96 -1.63
CA LEU A 11 -4.50 1.99 -1.53
C LEU A 11 -4.65 3.07 -2.62
N SER A 12 -5.15 2.70 -3.80
CA SER A 12 -5.42 3.66 -4.88
C SER A 12 -6.84 4.26 -4.84
N ARG A 13 -7.70 3.78 -3.92
CA ARG A 13 -9.11 4.18 -3.77
C ARG A 13 -9.92 3.97 -5.05
N VAL A 14 -9.84 2.77 -5.62
CA VAL A 14 -10.59 2.37 -6.81
C VAL A 14 -11.34 1.06 -6.54
N ASP A 15 -12.28 0.74 -7.43
CA ASP A 15 -13.00 -0.53 -7.39
C ASP A 15 -12.10 -1.72 -7.68
N LEU A 16 -12.50 -2.89 -7.18
CA LEU A 16 -11.72 -4.12 -7.33
C LEU A 16 -11.54 -4.51 -8.80
N ASP A 17 -12.57 -4.30 -9.63
CA ASP A 17 -12.52 -4.61 -11.06
C ASP A 17 -11.51 -3.74 -11.78
N LEU A 18 -11.45 -2.44 -11.44
CA LEU A 18 -10.46 -1.53 -12.01
C LEU A 18 -9.04 -1.89 -11.57
N ALA A 19 -8.86 -2.31 -10.31
CA ALA A 19 -7.58 -2.79 -9.81
C ALA A 19 -7.13 -4.10 -10.47
N GLN A 20 -8.06 -5.02 -10.73
CA GLN A 20 -7.77 -6.26 -11.46
C GLN A 20 -7.36 -5.97 -12.91
N ARG A 21 -8.07 -5.05 -13.58
CA ARG A 21 -7.75 -4.64 -14.95
C ARG A 21 -6.41 -3.93 -15.01
N ALA A 22 -6.13 -3.03 -14.06
CA ALA A 22 -4.81 -2.40 -13.94
C ALA A 22 -3.69 -3.43 -13.74
N LEU A 23 -3.93 -4.47 -12.93
CA LEU A 23 -2.97 -5.54 -12.69
C LEU A 23 -2.76 -6.45 -13.90
N SER A 24 -3.81 -6.82 -14.64
CA SER A 24 -3.67 -7.61 -15.86
C SER A 24 -2.91 -6.82 -16.92
N THR A 25 -3.26 -5.55 -17.13
CA THR A 25 -2.57 -4.67 -18.09
C THR A 25 -1.11 -4.44 -17.72
N ALA A 26 -0.81 -4.21 -16.44
CA ALA A 26 0.57 -4.03 -15.97
C ALA A 26 1.42 -5.29 -16.15
N ARG A 27 0.83 -6.49 -16.06
CA ARG A 27 1.51 -7.77 -16.31
C ARG A 27 1.71 -8.05 -17.80
N ALA A 28 0.77 -7.61 -18.63
CA ALA A 28 0.87 -7.73 -20.08
C ALA A 28 1.89 -6.74 -20.68
N GLN A 29 2.17 -5.63 -19.99
CA GLN A 29 3.11 -4.63 -20.46
C GLN A 29 4.57 -5.03 -20.15
N ASP A 30 5.31 -5.38 -21.20
CA ASP A 30 6.70 -5.78 -21.05
C ASP A 30 7.68 -4.59 -21.07
N VAL A 31 7.40 -3.58 -21.90
CA VAL A 31 8.23 -2.38 -22.06
C VAL A 31 7.67 -1.20 -21.24
N MET A 32 8.48 -0.61 -20.36
CA MET A 32 8.04 0.43 -19.41
C MET A 32 7.86 1.82 -20.02
N ASP A 33 8.58 2.11 -21.11
CA ASP A 33 8.48 3.39 -21.84
C ASP A 33 7.36 3.40 -22.89
N GLU A 34 6.64 2.29 -23.02
CA GLU A 34 5.53 2.20 -23.95
C GLU A 34 4.32 3.00 -23.45
N SER A 35 3.59 3.58 -24.40
CA SER A 35 2.50 4.50 -24.10
C SER A 35 1.46 3.83 -23.21
N ARG A 36 1.19 4.44 -22.06
CA ARG A 36 0.23 3.91 -21.09
C ARG A 36 -1.18 4.00 -21.67
N PRO A 37 -2.06 3.03 -21.40
CA PRO A 37 -3.45 3.11 -21.82
C PRO A 37 -4.10 4.41 -21.34
N ALA A 38 -4.94 5.02 -22.18
CA ALA A 38 -5.60 6.29 -21.90
C ALA A 38 -6.39 6.25 -20.57
N GLU A 39 -6.98 5.09 -20.24
CA GLU A 39 -7.71 4.83 -18.99
C GLU A 39 -6.87 4.98 -17.72
N PHE A 40 -5.53 4.85 -17.80
CA PHE A 40 -4.60 4.94 -16.67
C PHE A 40 -3.69 6.18 -16.73
N THR A 41 -4.03 7.17 -17.56
CA THR A 41 -3.17 8.34 -17.73
C THR A 41 -3.30 9.34 -16.58
N ARG A 42 -4.47 9.43 -15.93
CA ARG A 42 -4.72 10.41 -14.84
C ARG A 42 -5.56 9.83 -13.70
N GLY A 43 -5.52 10.52 -12.56
CA GLY A 43 -6.42 10.29 -11.43
C GLY A 43 -6.16 9.00 -10.64
N ALA A 44 -7.22 8.40 -10.13
CA ALA A 44 -7.15 7.19 -9.32
C ALA A 44 -6.73 5.95 -10.14
N GLY A 45 -7.15 5.85 -11.40
CA GLY A 45 -6.72 4.80 -12.32
C GLY A 45 -5.21 4.80 -12.57
N ALA A 46 -4.60 5.99 -12.74
CA ALA A 46 -3.15 6.11 -12.88
C ALA A 46 -2.38 5.59 -11.65
N ARG A 47 -2.90 5.86 -10.44
CA ARG A 47 -2.30 5.36 -9.20
C ARG A 47 -2.42 3.83 -9.10
N ALA A 48 -3.60 3.28 -9.42
CA ALA A 48 -3.83 1.84 -9.42
C ALA A 48 -2.88 1.12 -10.38
N TYR A 49 -2.71 1.68 -11.59
CA TYR A 49 -1.83 1.14 -12.61
C TYR A 49 -0.34 1.26 -12.27
N GLY A 50 0.11 2.41 -11.75
CA GLY A 50 1.49 2.55 -11.26
C GLY A 50 1.82 1.58 -10.13
N MET A 51 0.87 1.36 -9.22
CA MET A 51 0.99 0.40 -8.13
C MET A 51 1.04 -1.04 -8.65
N ALA A 52 0.18 -1.37 -9.62
CA ALA A 52 0.17 -2.66 -10.29
C ALA A 52 1.50 -2.97 -11.00
N LEU A 53 2.10 -1.98 -11.68
CA LEU A 53 3.42 -2.09 -12.30
C LEU A 53 4.50 -2.37 -11.26
N PHE A 54 4.53 -1.56 -10.19
CA PHE A 54 5.53 -1.71 -9.15
C PHE A 54 5.46 -3.07 -8.44
N ILE A 55 4.25 -3.52 -8.08
CA ILE A 55 4.05 -4.83 -7.45
C ILE A 55 4.42 -5.98 -8.39
N SER A 56 4.13 -5.86 -9.69
CA SER A 56 4.43 -6.91 -10.65
C SER A 56 5.93 -7.08 -10.89
N ARG A 57 6.70 -5.98 -10.87
CA ARG A 57 8.15 -6.01 -11.15
C ARG A 57 9.00 -6.17 -9.90
N ARG A 58 8.60 -5.59 -8.76
CA ARG A 58 9.36 -5.62 -7.51
C ARG A 58 8.46 -5.98 -6.31
N PRO A 59 7.84 -7.17 -6.32
CA PRO A 59 6.89 -7.55 -5.26
C PRO A 59 7.53 -7.51 -3.87
N ALA A 60 8.78 -7.95 -3.73
CA ALA A 60 9.49 -7.94 -2.44
C ALA A 60 9.63 -6.53 -1.86
N HIS A 61 9.95 -5.53 -2.67
CA HIS A 61 10.13 -4.15 -2.20
C HIS A 61 8.79 -3.54 -1.77
N PHE A 62 7.72 -3.85 -2.50
CA PHE A 62 6.38 -3.42 -2.14
C PHE A 62 5.93 -3.97 -0.79
N TYR A 63 6.03 -5.28 -0.61
CA TYR A 63 5.62 -5.92 0.64
C TYR A 63 6.51 -5.51 1.81
N LEU A 64 7.83 -5.38 1.60
CA LEU A 64 8.76 -4.87 2.62
C LEU A 64 8.38 -3.46 3.07
N GLY A 65 8.08 -2.56 2.13
CA GLY A 65 7.63 -1.20 2.45
C GLY A 65 6.31 -1.19 3.25
N MET A 66 5.37 -2.06 2.87
CA MET A 66 4.10 -2.22 3.59
C MET A 66 4.30 -2.77 5.00
N PHE A 67 5.18 -3.76 5.18
CA PHE A 67 5.56 -4.26 6.49
C PHE A 67 6.21 -3.17 7.34
N GLY A 68 7.12 -2.38 6.77
CA GLY A 68 7.73 -1.24 7.45
C GLY A 68 6.69 -0.23 7.94
N LEU A 69 5.69 0.07 7.12
CA LEU A 69 4.60 0.99 7.46
C LEU A 69 3.74 0.51 8.63
N ILE A 70 3.59 -0.81 8.82
CA ILE A 70 2.82 -1.40 9.94
C ILE A 70 3.69 -1.63 11.17
N LEU A 71 4.89 -2.18 10.99
CA LEU A 71 5.79 -2.55 12.08
C LEU A 71 6.37 -1.31 12.77
N PHE A 72 6.65 -0.24 12.04
CA PHE A 72 7.17 0.99 12.64
C PHE A 72 6.23 1.60 13.69
N PRO A 73 4.94 1.89 13.40
CA PRO A 73 4.02 2.41 14.40
C PRO A 73 3.75 1.40 15.51
N LEU A 74 3.73 0.09 15.20
CA LEU A 74 3.56 -0.95 16.22
C LEU A 74 4.75 -0.98 17.19
N TYR A 75 5.96 -0.87 16.67
CA TYR A 75 7.18 -0.76 17.46
C TYR A 75 7.15 0.49 18.33
N MET A 76 6.80 1.65 17.76
CA MET A 76 6.64 2.88 18.53
C MET A 76 5.62 2.74 19.64
N MET A 77 4.47 2.12 19.37
CA MET A 77 3.44 1.86 20.37
C MET A 77 4.01 1.01 21.51
N SER A 78 4.70 -0.09 21.21
CA SER A 78 5.30 -0.96 22.23
C SER A 78 6.33 -0.26 23.13
N ARG A 79 7.00 0.78 22.60
CA ARG A 79 7.98 1.59 23.35
C ARG A 79 7.33 2.71 24.16
N LEU A 80 6.33 3.37 23.60
CA LEU A 80 5.75 4.58 24.18
C LEU A 80 4.58 4.30 25.13
N LEU A 81 3.80 3.23 24.90
CA LEU A 81 2.66 2.90 25.76
C LEU A 81 3.05 2.67 27.23
N PRO A 82 4.12 1.91 27.54
CA PRO A 82 4.51 1.70 28.94
C PRO A 82 4.88 3.01 29.64
N VAL A 83 5.62 3.88 28.94
CA VAL A 83 6.03 5.19 29.45
C VAL A 83 4.80 6.09 29.69
N LEU A 84 3.84 6.10 28.76
CA LEU A 84 2.59 6.85 28.93
C LEU A 84 1.75 6.33 30.09
N ILE A 85 1.68 5.00 30.26
CA ILE A 85 0.91 4.37 31.34
C ILE A 85 1.54 4.71 32.70
N GLU A 86 2.85 4.60 32.82
CA GLU A 86 3.60 4.95 34.04
C GLU A 86 3.45 6.43 34.39
N TRP A 87 3.59 7.31 33.40
CA TRP A 87 3.39 8.75 33.58
C TRP A 87 1.95 9.07 34.01
N GLY A 88 0.94 8.44 33.38
CA GLY A 88 -0.47 8.61 33.73
C GLY A 88 -0.80 8.11 35.14
N ALA A 89 -0.25 6.98 35.55
CA ALA A 89 -0.40 6.44 36.91
C ALA A 89 0.18 7.39 37.96
N HIS A 90 1.33 8.02 37.68
CA HIS A 90 1.92 9.02 38.57
C HIS A 90 1.15 10.35 38.59
N ALA A 91 0.59 10.78 37.46
CA ALA A 91 -0.11 12.07 37.34
C ALA A 91 -1.55 12.05 37.89
N TYR A 92 -2.27 10.93 37.75
CA TYR A 92 -3.68 10.79 38.16
C TYR A 92 -3.88 9.91 39.41
N GLY A 93 -2.83 9.25 39.92
CA GLY A 93 -2.89 8.38 41.10
C GLY A 93 -2.77 9.09 42.46
N ARG A 94 -2.90 10.43 42.51
CA ARG A 94 -2.97 11.22 43.74
C ARG A 94 -4.34 11.84 43.94
#